data_AF-A0A523B3A0-F1
#
_entry.id   AF-A0A523B3A0-F1
#
_cell.length_a   1.000
_cell.length_b   1.000
_cell.length_c   1.000
_cell.angle_alpha   90.00
_cell.angle_beta   90.00
_cell.angle_gamma   90.00
#
_symmetry.space_group_name_H-M   'P 1'
#
loop_
_entity.id
_entity.type
_entity.pdbx_description
1 polymer ?
#
loop_
_entity_poly.entity_id
_entity_poly.type
_entity_poly.pdbx_seq_one_letter_code
_entity_poly.pdbx_strand_id
1 'polypeptide(L)'
;MMAKNPLELPLNRKFTFAELIEALRIAIIAELDAVNLYLQFARACSDEKVKRVFEDIAKEEKTHVGEFLALLRRLDTEQELQLKTGEKEVEEMV
;
A
#
# COMPACT_ATOMS: atom_id res chain seq x y z
N MET A 1 9.66 -10.05 -7.45
CA MET A 1 8.19 -10.11 -7.34
C MET A 1 7.85 -10.39 -5.89
N MET A 2 6.92 -9.65 -5.29
CA MET A 2 6.51 -9.87 -3.89
C MET A 2 5.62 -11.11 -3.72
N ALA A 3 4.81 -11.45 -4.74
CA ALA A 3 3.99 -12.65 -4.73
C ALA A 3 4.81 -13.91 -5.08
N LYS A 4 4.59 -15.00 -4.32
CA LYS A 4 5.09 -16.33 -4.65
C LYS A 4 4.14 -17.05 -5.60
N ASN A 5 4.62 -18.08 -6.29
CA ASN A 5 3.77 -18.94 -7.10
C ASN A 5 2.68 -19.57 -6.20
N PRO A 6 1.39 -19.48 -6.56
CA PRO A 6 0.31 -20.07 -5.76
C PRO A 6 0.47 -21.57 -5.48
N LEU A 7 1.16 -22.32 -6.35
CA LEU A 7 1.43 -23.76 -6.14
C LEU A 7 2.48 -24.03 -5.04
N GLU A 8 3.22 -23.01 -4.61
CA GLU A 8 4.21 -23.09 -3.53
C GLU A 8 3.64 -22.65 -2.17
N LEU A 9 2.37 -22.22 -2.13
CA LEU A 9 1.74 -21.74 -0.90
C LEU A 9 1.16 -22.91 -0.08
N PRO A 10 1.33 -22.91 1.26
CA PRO A 10 0.72 -23.91 2.11
C PRO A 10 -0.81 -23.77 2.13
N LEU A 11 -1.52 -24.75 1.59
CA LEU A 11 -2.98 -24.71 1.40
C LEU A 11 -3.80 -24.74 2.72
N ASN A 12 -3.24 -25.26 3.81
CA ASN A 12 -3.97 -25.52 5.06
C ASN A 12 -3.57 -24.60 6.22
N ARG A 13 -2.85 -23.50 5.95
CA ARG A 13 -2.44 -22.55 6.98
C ARG A 13 -3.10 -21.20 6.74
N LYS A 14 -3.70 -20.64 7.79
CA LYS A 14 -4.20 -19.26 7.83
C LYS A 14 -3.22 -18.39 8.61
N PHE A 15 -3.26 -17.09 8.38
CA PHE A 15 -2.51 -16.14 9.19
C PHE A 15 -3.00 -16.17 10.64
N THR A 16 -2.05 -16.07 11.57
CA THR A 16 -2.33 -15.60 12.92
C THR A 16 -2.72 -14.11 12.87
N PHE A 17 -3.23 -13.59 13.97
CA PHE A 17 -3.60 -12.17 14.04
C PHE A 17 -2.39 -11.24 13.82
N ALA A 18 -1.22 -11.57 14.38
CA ALA A 18 0.00 -10.80 14.18
C ALA A 18 0.46 -10.82 12.71
N GLU A 19 0.42 -11.99 12.08
CA GLU A 19 0.78 -12.15 10.66
C GLU A 19 -0.22 -11.44 9.73
N LEU A 20 -1.50 -11.33 10.12
CA LEU A 20 -2.49 -10.53 9.38
C LEU A 20 -2.14 -9.05 9.40
N ILE A 21 -1.72 -8.51 10.56
CA ILE A 21 -1.25 -7.12 10.67
C ILE A 21 -0.02 -6.91 9.78
N GLU A 22 0.95 -7.83 9.81
CA GLU A 22 2.11 -7.79 8.91
C GLU A 22 1.72 -7.82 7.43
N ALA A 23 0.76 -8.68 7.06
CA ALA A 23 0.24 -8.76 5.71
C ALA A 23 -0.39 -7.43 5.25
N LEU A 24 -1.09 -6.71 6.12
CA LEU A 24 -1.61 -5.37 5.81
C LEU A 24 -0.49 -4.36 5.56
N ARG A 25 0.59 -4.39 6.35
CA ARG A 25 1.76 -3.53 6.10
C ARG A 25 2.43 -3.86 4.76
N ILE A 26 2.56 -5.15 4.43
CA ILE A 26 3.07 -5.60 3.13
C ILE A 26 2.17 -5.13 1.98
N ALA A 27 0.84 -5.20 2.15
CA ALA A 27 -0.10 -4.70 1.16
C ALA A 27 0.07 -3.19 0.92
N ILE A 28 0.18 -2.38 1.98
CA ILE A 28 0.45 -0.94 1.85
C ILE A 28 1.76 -0.67 1.10
N ILE A 29 2.82 -1.44 1.40
CA ILE A 29 4.10 -1.31 0.69
C ILE A 29 3.94 -1.63 -0.80
N ALA A 30 3.19 -2.69 -1.15
CA ALA A 30 2.95 -3.07 -2.53
C ALA A 30 2.19 -1.98 -3.30
N GLU A 31 1.16 -1.38 -2.70
CA GLU A 31 0.41 -0.30 -3.33
C GLU A 31 1.27 0.97 -3.51
N LEU A 32 2.09 1.33 -2.53
CA LEU A 32 3.02 2.48 -2.65
C LEU A 32 4.08 2.26 -3.74
N ASP A 33 4.58 1.02 -3.89
CA ASP A 33 5.48 0.65 -4.98
C ASP A 33 4.78 0.77 -6.35
N ALA A 34 3.54 0.26 -6.45
CA ALA A 34 2.73 0.34 -7.65
C ALA A 34 2.46 1.80 -8.07
N VAL A 35 2.10 2.67 -7.12
CA VAL A 35 1.94 4.12 -7.37
C VAL A 35 3.19 4.72 -8.00
N ASN A 36 4.36 4.45 -7.42
CA ASN A 36 5.63 4.98 -7.93
C ASN A 36 5.96 4.40 -9.31
N LEU A 37 5.78 3.09 -9.50
CA LEU A 37 6.03 2.39 -10.75
C LEU A 37 5.19 2.96 -11.90
N TYR A 38 3.88 3.06 -11.71
CA TYR A 38 2.98 3.54 -12.75
C TYR A 38 3.20 5.01 -13.08
N LEU A 39 3.49 5.86 -12.08
CA LEU A 39 3.85 7.26 -12.35
C LEU A 39 5.20 7.38 -13.08
N GLN A 40 6.16 6.50 -12.81
CA GLN A 40 7.41 6.45 -13.58
C GLN A 40 7.14 6.06 -15.05
N PHE A 41 6.29 5.07 -15.29
CA PHE A 41 5.91 4.66 -16.64
C PHE A 41 5.12 5.75 -17.38
N ALA A 42 4.18 6.41 -16.70
CA ALA A 42 3.44 7.55 -17.25
C ALA A 42 4.39 8.66 -17.73
N ARG A 43 5.42 8.98 -16.94
CA ARG A 43 6.44 9.99 -17.32
C ARG A 43 7.32 9.56 -18.50
N ALA A 44 7.54 8.26 -18.66
CA ALA A 44 8.35 7.70 -19.75
C ALA A 44 7.54 7.41 -21.03
N CYS A 45 6.21 7.49 -20.97
CA CYS A 45 5.32 7.17 -22.09
C CYS A 45 5.06 8.41 -22.97
N SER A 46 5.22 8.26 -24.29
CA SER A 46 4.94 9.31 -25.27
C SER A 46 3.51 9.29 -25.81
N ASP A 47 2.76 8.19 -25.62
CA ASP A 47 1.36 8.10 -26.01
C ASP A 47 0.47 8.65 -24.89
N GLU A 48 -0.17 9.79 -25.14
CA GLU A 48 -1.00 10.48 -24.16
C GLU A 48 -2.21 9.66 -23.68
N LYS A 49 -2.75 8.74 -24.50
CA LYS A 49 -3.85 7.87 -24.05
C LYS A 49 -3.34 6.81 -23.09
N VAL A 50 -2.19 6.21 -23.39
CA VAL A 50 -1.57 5.19 -22.52
C VAL A 50 -1.08 5.82 -21.21
N LYS A 51 -0.49 7.01 -21.27
CA LYS A 51 -0.09 7.78 -20.09
C LYS A 51 -1.25 8.01 -19.13
N ARG A 52 -2.41 8.44 -19.63
CA ARG A 52 -3.61 8.65 -18.81
C ARG A 52 -4.05 7.39 -18.08
N VAL A 53 -3.97 6.22 -18.74
CA VAL A 53 -4.28 4.94 -18.10
C VAL A 53 -3.34 4.67 -16.92
N PHE A 54 -2.03 4.88 -17.08
CA PHE A 54 -1.09 4.73 -15.96
C PHE A 54 -1.35 5.73 -14.82
N GLU A 55 -1.68 6.98 -15.14
CA GLU A 55 -2.01 8.00 -14.14
C GLU A 55 -3.30 7.68 -13.38
N ASP A 56 -4.33 7.19 -14.09
CA ASP A 56 -5.60 6.79 -13.49
C ASP A 56 -5.42 5.56 -12.59
N ILE A 57 -4.69 4.52 -13.04
CA ILE A 57 -4.37 3.36 -12.19
C ILE A 57 -3.56 3.79 -10.97
N ALA A 58 -2.52 4.62 -11.13
CA ALA A 58 -1.75 5.13 -10.00
C ALA A 58 -2.59 5.93 -8.98
N LYS A 59 -3.70 6.53 -9.42
CA LYS A 59 -4.66 7.20 -8.54
C LYS A 59 -5.50 6.18 -7.77
N GLU A 60 -5.93 5.10 -8.42
CA GLU A 60 -6.66 4.00 -7.77
C GLU A 60 -5.81 3.31 -6.69
N GLU A 61 -4.52 3.05 -6.96
CA GLU A 61 -3.65 2.43 -5.94
C GLU A 61 -3.47 3.31 -4.70
N LYS A 62 -3.53 4.64 -4.82
CA LYS A 62 -3.55 5.54 -3.65
C LYS A 62 -4.82 5.37 -2.82
N THR A 63 -5.95 5.04 -3.43
CA THR A 63 -7.17 4.68 -2.71
C THR A 63 -6.98 3.35 -1.99
N HIS A 64 -6.38 2.35 -2.62
CA HIS A 64 -6.07 1.07 -1.98
C HIS A 64 -5.12 1.21 -0.77
N VAL A 65 -4.11 2.10 -0.84
CA VAL A 65 -3.30 2.47 0.34
C VAL A 65 -4.21 2.93 1.49
N GLY A 66 -5.19 3.78 1.20
CA GLY A 66 -6.14 4.28 2.21
C GLY A 66 -7.01 3.17 2.80
N GLU A 67 -7.47 2.23 1.99
CA GLU A 67 -8.28 1.08 2.42
C GLU A 67 -7.50 0.16 3.37
N PHE A 68 -6.28 -0.22 3.01
CA PHE A 68 -5.44 -1.06 3.86
C PHE A 68 -4.98 -0.32 5.12
N LEU A 69 -4.65 0.97 5.03
CA LEU A 69 -4.31 1.78 6.19
C LEU A 69 -5.49 1.89 7.16
N ALA A 70 -6.72 2.05 6.66
CA ALA A 70 -7.90 2.08 7.51
C ALA A 70 -8.11 0.77 8.28
N LEU A 71 -7.85 -0.38 7.65
CA LEU A 71 -7.87 -1.68 8.32
C LEU A 71 -6.74 -1.81 9.36
N LEU A 72 -5.51 -1.41 8.99
CA LEU A 72 -4.36 -1.47 9.89
C LEU A 72 -4.61 -0.64 11.16
N ARG A 73 -5.09 0.60 11.03
CA ARG A 73 -5.43 1.49 12.16
C ARG A 73 -6.49 0.89 13.09
N ARG A 74 -7.42 0.09 12.56
CA ARG A 74 -8.46 -0.58 13.35
C ARG A 74 -7.94 -1.79 14.12
N LEU A 75 -6.97 -2.51 13.55
CA LEU A 75 -6.47 -3.77 14.10
C LEU A 75 -5.21 -3.60 14.97
N ASP A 76 -4.44 -2.55 14.74
CA ASP A 76 -3.20 -2.21 15.45
C ASP A 76 -3.33 -0.83 16.11
N THR A 77 -3.73 -0.83 17.39
CA THR A 77 -3.97 0.39 18.17
C THR A 77 -2.69 1.16 18.49
N GLU A 78 -1.55 0.49 18.57
CA GLU A 78 -0.25 1.14 18.73
C GLU A 78 0.09 1.92 17.47
N GLN A 79 -0.07 1.31 16.29
CA GLN A 79 0.13 1.99 15.01
C GLN A 79 -0.77 3.24 14.88
N GLU A 80 -2.04 3.17 15.27
CA GLU A 80 -2.95 4.33 15.28
C GLU A 80 -2.46 5.46 16.21
N LEU A 81 -1.93 5.10 17.38
CA LEU A 81 -1.37 6.09 18.31
C LEU A 81 -0.14 6.77 17.69
N GLN A 82 0.78 5.98 17.12
CA GLN A 82 2.00 6.51 16.51
C GLN A 82 1.72 7.37 15.27
N LEU A 83 0.70 7.04 14.46
CA LEU A 83 0.28 7.89 13.34
C LEU A 83 -0.16 9.27 13.82
N LYS A 84 -0.96 9.35 14.88
CA LYS A 84 -1.38 10.63 15.48
C LYS A 84 -0.23 11.42 16.08
N THR A 85 0.74 10.74 16.71
CA THR A 85 1.94 11.39 17.22
C THR A 85 2.76 11.97 16.09
N GLY A 86 3.01 11.19 15.03
CA GLY A 86 3.76 11.65 13.86
C GLY A 86 3.08 12.81 13.12
N GLU A 87 1.75 12.81 13.02
CA GLU A 87 0.99 13.94 12.47
C GLU A 87 1.28 15.24 13.26
N LYS A 88 1.23 15.20 14.59
CA LYS A 88 1.55 16.36 15.44
C LYS A 88 3.00 16.79 15.33
N GLU A 89 3.94 15.85 15.30
CA GLU A 89 5.36 16.17 15.13
C GLU A 89 5.61 16.92 13.81
N VAL A 90 4.93 16.55 12.73
CA VAL A 90 5.02 17.27 11.45
C VAL A 90 4.38 18.66 11.55
N GLU A 91 3.20 18.79 12.16
CA GLU A 91 2.54 20.10 12.39
C GLU A 91 3.40 21.09 13.19
N GLU A 92 4.27 20.59 14.08
CA GLU A 92 5.21 21.43 14.83
C GLU A 92 6.46 21.83 14.01
N MET A 93 6.78 21.09 12.93
CA MET A 93 7.97 21.30 12.10
C MET A 93 7.72 22.12 10.83
N VAL A 94 6.50 22.16 10.31
CA VAL A 94 6.12 22.84 9.05
C VAL A 94 5.13 23.97 9.27
#